data_AF-A0A135IB14-F1
#
_entry.id   AF-A0A135IB14-F1
#
_cell.length_a   1.000
_cell.length_b   1.000
_cell.length_c   1.000
_cell.angle_alpha   90.00
_cell.angle_beta   90.00
_cell.angle_gamma   90.00
#
_symmetry.space_group_name_H-M   'P 1'
#
loop_
_entity.id
_entity.type
_entity.pdbx_description
1 polymer ?
#
loop_
_entity_poly.entity_id
_entity_poly.type
_entity_poly.pdbx_seq_one_letter_code
_entity_poly.pdbx_strand_id
1 'polypeptide(L)'
;MNFKASILAASVALVLAGCNDDESTTSVNPTTPTYGEAFTGKFVDAAVEGLFYKTSSGTTGITDAEGSFNAREGETVTFFIGGENGIKIGAASGRGIITPFEGAGKYNSALNTAILLQTLDKMAGGDATGMLTVPEELRSMNDPRIAKLLSNVVLSSKDSVENFLTAMGASEIVDEETALAHMTSVLDSSEYKRGDDKAISDFALDNGKVVRFISSSLTVANTPDGAESLFIHADKTLTEEEFNDTRGMTTMLFKFESDGVTTLAGTNDYYSSSDVNAHFKTILLDKSKELQTDEKDTWESIPDFGPLACADTATGCTSLTLNALTDDMRDDNTDNSGSEDWQREIQSGFYDPITGVHTVARKKIKCTSADETSCNGRTTTYMDFYYTTNSKSEDRYVDFVGDWVETSVCENGDIAKLNFAFDSKGLTMSGTECSSDGGDTSAEPIETEAHDYAALASIDYWWFNQAGRESKATLTELNSGVLFCDDNNYIPGSSCSKQFVIKWEYQPAGKAWDEGILTRYKYKMDGTLDSRQVMQKVKS
;
A
#
# COMPACT_ATOMS: atom_id res chain seq x y z
N MET A 1 22.74 -23.69 5.51
CA MET A 1 23.63 -24.80 5.11
C MET A 1 23.76 -24.78 3.58
N ASN A 2 24.83 -24.13 3.09
CA ASN A 2 25.38 -24.04 1.74
C ASN A 2 24.53 -24.49 0.54
N PHE A 3 23.95 -23.53 -0.20
CA PHE A 3 23.57 -23.73 -1.59
C PHE A 3 24.75 -23.39 -2.50
N LYS A 4 25.27 -24.40 -3.21
CA LYS A 4 26.18 -24.23 -4.35
C LYS A 4 25.44 -24.67 -5.60
N ALA A 5 25.06 -23.73 -6.45
CA ALA A 5 24.70 -24.00 -7.84
C ALA A 5 25.86 -23.55 -8.73
N SER A 6 26.63 -24.51 -9.26
CA SER A 6 27.62 -24.27 -10.30
C SER A 6 26.92 -24.14 -11.65
N ILE A 7 27.06 -23.00 -12.33
CA ILE A 7 26.70 -22.85 -13.74
C ILE A 7 27.99 -22.71 -14.56
N LEU A 8 28.14 -23.63 -15.51
CA LEU A 8 29.25 -23.75 -16.42
C LEU A 8 29.14 -22.65 -17.50
N ALA A 9 30.12 -21.76 -17.56
CA ALA A 9 30.24 -20.75 -18.60
C ALA A 9 30.65 -21.39 -19.95
N ALA A 10 29.89 -21.10 -21.00
CA ALA A 10 30.28 -21.32 -22.39
C ALA A 10 30.37 -19.97 -23.11
N SER A 11 31.59 -19.45 -23.16
CA SER A 11 32.00 -18.26 -23.91
C SER A 11 31.89 -18.47 -25.42
N VAL A 12 31.13 -17.61 -26.10
CA VAL A 12 31.22 -17.40 -27.55
C VAL A 12 31.73 -15.99 -27.80
N ALA A 13 32.93 -15.91 -28.38
CA ALA A 13 33.52 -14.67 -28.86
C ALA A 13 32.91 -14.31 -30.22
N LEU A 14 32.33 -13.11 -30.34
CA LEU A 14 32.16 -12.45 -31.63
C LEU A 14 32.90 -11.10 -31.61
N VAL A 15 33.91 -11.01 -32.45
CA VAL A 15 34.59 -9.77 -32.83
C VAL A 15 33.80 -9.17 -33.99
N LEU A 16 33.30 -7.95 -33.82
CA LEU A 16 33.01 -7.03 -34.93
C LEU A 16 33.39 -5.62 -34.48
N ALA A 17 34.34 -5.04 -35.21
CA ALA A 17 34.73 -3.64 -35.15
C ALA A 17 33.86 -2.83 -36.13
N GLY A 18 33.58 -1.58 -35.80
CA GLY A 18 33.20 -0.56 -36.78
C GLY A 18 32.59 0.72 -36.19
N CYS A 19 33.25 1.86 -36.46
CA CYS A 19 32.84 3.29 -36.50
C CYS A 19 31.73 3.78 -35.54
N ASN A 20 31.96 4.73 -34.62
CA ASN A 20 32.32 6.16 -34.80
C ASN A 20 31.33 6.96 -35.66
N ASP A 21 30.27 7.49 -35.03
CA ASP A 21 29.63 8.73 -35.41
C ASP A 21 29.41 9.60 -34.16
N ASP A 22 29.99 10.81 -34.21
CA ASP A 22 29.82 11.88 -33.24
C ASP A 22 28.39 12.43 -33.37
N GLU A 23 27.53 12.12 -32.41
CA GLU A 23 26.27 12.83 -32.21
C GLU A 23 26.26 13.39 -30.79
N SER A 24 26.30 14.71 -30.68
CA SER A 24 26.27 15.46 -29.44
C SER A 24 24.97 15.20 -28.69
N THR A 25 24.99 14.21 -27.81
CA THR A 25 23.93 13.98 -26.84
C THR A 25 23.96 15.11 -25.82
N THR A 26 22.90 15.90 -25.79
CA THR A 26 22.61 16.79 -24.68
C THR A 26 22.54 15.96 -23.42
N SER A 27 23.54 16.08 -22.55
CA SER A 27 23.52 15.48 -21.22
C SER A 27 22.28 16.02 -20.49
N VAL A 28 21.27 15.17 -20.33
CA VAL A 28 20.20 15.44 -19.39
C VAL A 28 20.85 15.27 -18.01
N ASN A 29 21.29 16.39 -17.42
CA ASN A 29 21.67 16.39 -16.01
C ASN A 29 20.46 15.93 -15.20
N PRO A 30 20.61 15.05 -14.20
CA PRO A 30 19.53 14.74 -13.28
C PRO A 30 19.16 16.04 -12.57
N THR A 31 17.97 16.57 -12.84
CA THR A 31 17.40 17.67 -12.07
C THR A 31 17.22 17.20 -10.64
N THR A 32 18.04 17.71 -9.72
CA THR A 32 17.80 17.58 -8.28
C THR A 32 16.34 17.99 -8.00
N PRO A 33 15.55 17.17 -7.29
CA PRO A 33 14.17 17.52 -7.01
C PRO A 33 14.14 18.86 -6.27
N THR A 34 13.50 19.85 -6.88
CA THR A 34 13.35 21.17 -6.28
C THR A 34 12.12 21.11 -5.38
N TYR A 35 12.34 20.94 -4.08
CA TYR A 35 11.27 21.01 -3.09
C TYR A 35 10.76 22.45 -2.95
N GLY A 36 9.46 22.60 -2.70
CA GLY A 36 8.81 23.90 -2.55
C GLY A 36 9.06 24.54 -1.18
N GLU A 37 8.13 25.38 -0.75
CA GLU A 37 8.26 26.11 0.52
C GLU A 37 8.20 25.16 1.73
N ALA A 38 8.92 25.53 2.79
CA ALA A 38 8.85 24.82 4.06
C ALA A 38 7.50 25.10 4.74
N PHE A 39 6.92 24.07 5.32
CA PHE A 39 5.67 24.16 6.08
C PHE A 39 5.72 23.22 7.29
N THR A 40 4.79 23.42 8.21
CA THR A 40 4.58 22.55 9.37
C THR A 40 3.27 21.78 9.16
N GLY A 41 3.34 20.46 9.13
CA GLY A 41 2.18 19.58 9.12
C GLY A 41 1.94 18.96 10.48
N LYS A 42 0.87 18.19 10.64
CA LYS A 42 0.52 17.46 11.87
C LYS A 42 0.20 16.00 11.59
N PHE A 43 0.65 15.10 12.46
CA PHE A 43 0.18 13.71 12.50
C PHE A 43 -0.97 13.58 13.51
N VAL A 44 -2.12 13.04 13.09
CA VAL A 44 -3.38 13.14 13.83
C VAL A 44 -4.16 11.82 13.89
N ASP A 45 -4.32 11.32 15.12
CA ASP A 45 -5.41 10.48 15.66
C ASP A 45 -5.73 11.12 17.02
N ALA A 46 -6.11 12.40 17.03
CA ALA A 46 -5.64 13.45 17.97
C ALA A 46 -4.14 13.78 17.79
N ALA A 47 -3.69 14.94 18.28
CA ALA A 47 -2.30 15.35 18.11
C ALA A 47 -1.35 14.29 18.69
N VAL A 48 -0.48 13.69 17.86
CA VAL A 48 0.39 12.59 18.33
C VAL A 48 1.78 13.11 18.66
N GLU A 49 2.14 13.15 19.94
CA GLU A 49 3.46 13.51 20.43
C GLU A 49 4.40 12.30 20.44
N GLY A 50 5.65 12.47 20.01
CA GLY A 50 6.70 11.49 20.22
C GLY A 50 6.99 10.56 19.05
N LEU A 51 6.36 10.76 17.89
CA LEU A 51 6.70 10.03 16.66
C LEU A 51 7.98 10.59 16.06
N PHE A 52 8.96 9.72 15.78
CA PHE A 52 10.09 10.13 14.96
C PHE A 52 9.62 10.31 13.52
N TYR A 53 10.08 11.35 12.83
CA TYR A 53 9.81 11.53 11.41
C TYR A 53 11.10 11.80 10.63
N LYS A 54 11.09 11.37 9.36
CA LYS A 54 12.14 11.64 8.38
C LYS A 54 11.52 12.04 7.04
N THR A 55 12.05 13.09 6.46
CA THR A 55 11.64 13.58 5.13
C THR A 55 12.56 13.04 4.04
N SER A 56 12.10 13.01 2.79
CA SER A 56 12.92 12.62 1.63
C SER A 56 14.04 13.62 1.28
N SER A 57 14.11 14.78 1.95
CA SER A 57 15.26 15.69 1.91
C SER A 57 16.27 15.50 3.04
N GLY A 58 15.99 14.58 3.97
CA GLY A 58 16.87 14.28 5.11
C GLY A 58 16.58 15.09 6.38
N THR A 59 15.55 15.94 6.39
CA THR A 59 15.07 16.57 7.64
C THR A 59 14.50 15.48 8.54
N THR A 60 14.92 15.46 9.81
CA THR A 60 14.43 14.53 10.83
C THR A 60 13.96 15.28 12.08
N GLY A 61 13.03 14.69 12.83
CA GLY A 61 12.61 15.24 14.12
C GLY A 61 11.70 14.29 14.89
N ILE A 62 11.12 14.80 15.97
CA ILE A 62 10.08 14.13 16.75
C ILE A 62 8.85 15.04 16.72
N THR A 63 7.65 14.48 16.58
CA THR A 63 6.41 15.26 16.64
C THR A 63 6.21 15.85 18.03
N ASP A 64 5.85 17.13 18.07
CA ASP A 64 5.58 17.85 19.33
C ASP A 64 4.18 17.56 19.89
N ALA A 65 3.82 18.25 20.98
CA ALA A 65 2.54 18.08 21.67
C ALA A 65 1.32 18.42 20.78
N GLU A 66 1.53 19.25 19.75
CA GLU A 66 0.53 19.58 18.74
C GLU A 66 0.54 18.61 17.55
N GLY A 67 1.35 17.54 17.62
CA GLY A 67 1.54 16.53 16.59
C GLY A 67 2.40 17.01 15.42
N SER A 68 3.13 18.12 15.58
CA SER A 68 3.69 18.87 14.46
C SER A 68 4.98 18.26 13.92
N PHE A 69 5.14 18.26 12.60
CA PHE A 69 6.38 17.91 11.91
C PHE A 69 6.74 18.97 10.87
N ASN A 70 8.03 19.11 10.55
CA ASN A 70 8.50 20.03 9.53
C ASN A 70 8.81 19.29 8.23
N ALA A 71 8.33 19.85 7.12
CA ALA A 71 8.57 19.32 5.78
C ALA A 71 8.60 20.45 4.75
N ARG A 72 8.87 20.10 3.49
CA ARG A 72 8.69 21.01 2.35
C ARG A 72 7.71 20.43 1.35
N GLU A 73 7.05 21.32 0.61
CA GLU A 73 6.13 20.90 -0.45
C GLU A 73 6.83 19.97 -1.45
N GLY A 74 6.19 18.83 -1.74
CA GLY A 74 6.73 17.81 -2.64
C GLY A 74 7.72 16.82 -2.00
N GLU A 75 8.08 16.98 -0.72
CA GLU A 75 8.79 15.94 0.04
C GLU A 75 7.83 14.84 0.49
N THR A 76 8.36 13.65 0.74
CA THR A 76 7.66 12.58 1.46
C THR A 76 8.11 12.60 2.91
N VAL A 77 7.19 12.37 3.84
CA VAL A 77 7.47 12.23 5.27
C VAL A 77 7.13 10.81 5.70
N THR A 78 8.09 10.12 6.33
CA THR A 78 7.91 8.80 6.94
C THR A 78 7.93 8.94 8.45
N PHE A 79 6.98 8.30 9.14
CA PHE A 79 6.82 8.32 10.60
C PHE A 79 7.20 6.97 11.20
N PHE A 80 7.76 7.01 12.41
CA PHE A 80 8.33 5.85 13.09
C PHE A 80 8.04 5.84 14.59
N ILE A 81 7.91 4.64 15.14
CA ILE A 81 8.03 4.35 16.58
C ILE A 81 9.33 3.58 16.78
N GLY A 82 10.16 3.97 17.77
CA GLY A 82 11.50 3.42 18.01
C GLY A 82 12.64 4.23 17.38
N GLY A 83 12.39 5.45 16.92
CA GLY A 83 13.38 6.27 16.21
C GLY A 83 13.54 5.86 14.74
N GLU A 84 14.58 6.38 14.06
CA GLU A 84 14.75 6.26 12.59
C GLU A 84 14.75 4.83 12.06
N ASN A 85 15.25 3.86 12.83
CA ASN A 85 15.33 2.46 12.42
C ASN A 85 14.19 1.60 12.99
N GLY A 86 13.23 2.22 13.68
CA GLY A 86 12.12 1.52 14.30
C GLY A 86 11.02 1.14 13.31
N ILE A 87 9.82 0.87 13.84
CA ILE A 87 8.66 0.51 13.02
C ILE A 87 8.23 1.72 12.23
N LYS A 88 8.25 1.61 10.89
CA LYS A 88 7.56 2.54 10.00
C LYS A 88 6.05 2.42 10.21
N ILE A 89 5.42 3.45 10.78
CA ILE A 89 3.95 3.48 10.96
C ILE A 89 3.23 4.02 9.72
N GLY A 90 3.94 4.76 8.87
CA GLY A 90 3.39 5.23 7.60
C GLY A 90 4.31 6.20 6.86
N ALA A 91 4.01 6.44 5.60
CA ALA A 91 4.62 7.49 4.79
C ALA A 91 3.59 8.15 3.89
N ALA A 92 3.70 9.47 3.70
CA ALA A 92 2.85 10.21 2.78
C ALA A 92 3.60 11.42 2.23
N SER A 93 3.17 11.94 1.06
CA SER A 93 3.64 13.24 0.59
C SER A 93 3.27 14.31 1.63
N GLY A 94 4.21 15.22 1.92
CA GLY A 94 4.09 16.26 2.92
C GLY A 94 2.86 17.13 2.67
N ARG A 95 1.99 17.21 3.68
CA ARG A 95 0.76 18.00 3.69
C ARG A 95 0.37 18.43 5.09
N GLY A 96 -0.64 19.29 5.21
CA GLY A 96 -1.05 19.88 6.48
C GLY A 96 -1.46 18.86 7.55
N ILE A 97 -2.27 17.86 7.19
CA ILE A 97 -2.76 16.82 8.11
C ILE A 97 -2.45 15.45 7.52
N ILE A 98 -1.83 14.57 8.32
CA ILE A 98 -1.61 13.16 8.01
C ILE A 98 -2.23 12.36 9.15
N THR A 99 -3.12 11.42 8.84
CA THR A 99 -3.70 10.50 9.84
C THR A 99 -3.10 9.11 9.66
N PRO A 100 -3.41 8.15 10.55
CA PRO A 100 -3.10 6.74 10.29
C PRO A 100 -3.59 6.24 8.92
N PHE A 101 -4.70 6.77 8.38
CA PHE A 101 -5.17 6.38 7.04
C PHE A 101 -4.24 6.87 5.92
N GLU A 102 -3.82 8.14 5.91
CA GLU A 102 -2.84 8.63 4.93
C GLU A 102 -1.49 7.91 5.05
N GLY A 103 -1.04 7.68 6.29
CA GLY A 103 0.28 7.10 6.55
C GLY A 103 0.34 5.61 6.17
N ALA A 104 -0.64 4.82 6.61
CA ALA A 104 -0.63 3.38 6.39
C ALA A 104 -1.20 2.99 5.02
N GLY A 105 -2.20 3.72 4.54
CA GLY A 105 -2.85 3.52 3.24
C GLY A 105 -3.90 2.39 3.19
N LYS A 106 -4.05 1.58 4.24
CA LYS A 106 -4.99 0.45 4.30
C LYS A 106 -5.80 0.47 5.59
N TYR A 107 -7.01 -0.06 5.54
CA TYR A 107 -7.95 -0.02 6.67
C TYR A 107 -7.39 -0.70 7.93
N ASN A 108 -7.01 -1.99 7.85
CA ASN A 108 -6.51 -2.74 9.01
C ASN A 108 -5.23 -2.09 9.57
N SER A 109 -4.30 -1.67 8.72
CA SER A 109 -3.06 -1.02 9.17
C SER A 109 -3.30 0.33 9.84
N ALA A 110 -4.22 1.14 9.32
CA ALA A 110 -4.58 2.42 9.92
C ALA A 110 -5.27 2.22 11.28
N LEU A 111 -6.24 1.30 11.36
CA LEU A 111 -6.97 1.00 12.58
C LEU A 111 -6.07 0.40 13.66
N ASN A 112 -5.20 -0.55 13.30
CA ASN A 112 -4.24 -1.13 14.24
C ASN A 112 -3.19 -0.10 14.69
N THR A 113 -2.84 0.88 13.85
CA THR A 113 -1.99 2.00 14.25
C THR A 113 -2.72 2.91 15.26
N ALA A 114 -4.02 3.17 15.06
CA ALA A 114 -4.82 3.92 16.03
C ALA A 114 -4.93 3.19 17.37
N ILE A 115 -5.23 1.88 17.36
CA ILE A 115 -5.23 1.02 18.56
C ILE A 115 -3.89 1.09 19.30
N LEU A 116 -2.78 0.99 18.55
CA LEU A 116 -1.43 1.10 19.10
C LEU A 116 -1.23 2.46 19.79
N LEU A 117 -1.48 3.57 19.08
CA LEU A 117 -1.24 4.91 19.60
C LEU A 117 -2.11 5.24 20.82
N GLN A 118 -3.41 4.94 20.76
CA GLN A 118 -4.33 5.21 21.87
C GLN A 118 -4.06 4.32 23.09
N THR A 119 -3.64 3.07 22.89
CA THR A 119 -3.24 2.20 24.01
C THR A 119 -1.94 2.70 24.65
N LEU A 120 -0.95 3.09 23.84
CA LEU A 120 0.29 3.66 24.34
C LEU A 120 0.06 4.96 25.13
N ASP A 121 -0.89 5.80 24.71
CA ASP A 121 -1.29 6.99 25.45
C ASP A 121 -1.85 6.66 26.84
N LYS A 122 -2.78 5.70 26.92
CA LYS A 122 -3.30 5.19 28.22
C LYS A 122 -2.17 4.69 29.13
N MET A 123 -1.17 4.00 28.57
CA MET A 123 0.00 3.53 29.32
C MET A 123 0.89 4.68 29.81
N ALA A 124 0.96 5.77 29.06
CA ALA A 124 1.66 7.00 29.46
C ALA A 124 0.86 7.84 30.49
N GLY A 125 -0.37 7.43 30.82
CA GLY A 125 -1.26 8.13 31.74
C GLY A 125 -2.09 9.24 31.08
N GLY A 126 -2.18 9.24 29.75
CA GLY A 126 -3.07 10.10 28.98
C GLY A 126 -4.54 9.69 29.08
N ASP A 127 -5.43 10.57 28.63
CA ASP A 127 -6.88 10.37 28.64
C ASP A 127 -7.49 10.25 27.24
N ALA A 128 -6.66 10.25 26.18
CA ALA A 128 -7.07 10.16 24.79
C ALA A 128 -8.15 11.18 24.35
N THR A 129 -8.18 12.40 24.93
CA THR A 129 -9.17 13.43 24.54
C THR A 129 -8.63 14.64 23.79
N GLY A 130 -7.31 14.77 23.64
CA GLY A 130 -6.71 15.92 22.93
C GLY A 130 -5.32 15.68 22.33
N MET A 131 -4.50 14.88 23.00
CA MET A 131 -3.16 14.53 22.54
C MET A 131 -2.90 13.07 22.87
N LEU A 132 -2.26 12.34 21.96
CA LEU A 132 -1.75 10.99 22.20
C LEU A 132 -0.25 11.05 22.42
N THR A 133 0.23 10.41 23.48
CA THR A 133 1.65 10.39 23.83
C THR A 133 2.27 9.04 23.51
N VAL A 134 3.31 9.02 22.67
CA VAL A 134 4.20 7.86 22.56
C VAL A 134 5.16 7.86 23.76
N PRO A 135 5.19 6.79 24.59
CA PRO A 135 6.08 6.69 25.74
C PRO A 135 7.54 6.92 25.39
N GLU A 136 8.28 7.60 26.27
CA GLU A 136 9.69 7.97 26.03
C GLU A 136 10.58 6.75 25.70
N GLU A 137 10.31 5.60 26.33
CA GLU A 137 11.03 4.34 26.07
C GLU A 137 10.84 3.81 24.63
N LEU A 138 9.79 4.25 23.93
CA LEU A 138 9.50 3.91 22.53
C LEU A 138 9.95 4.99 21.54
N ARG A 139 10.65 6.05 21.99
CA ARG A 139 11.21 7.08 21.09
C ARG A 139 12.57 6.70 20.51
N SER A 140 13.19 5.62 21.02
CA SER A 140 14.44 5.05 20.50
C SER A 140 14.47 3.53 20.71
N MET A 141 15.44 2.84 20.10
CA MET A 141 15.65 1.40 20.27
C MET A 141 16.92 1.07 21.08
N ASN A 142 17.33 1.97 21.97
CA ASN A 142 18.53 1.75 22.78
C ASN A 142 18.36 0.64 23.83
N ASP A 143 17.11 0.31 24.19
CA ASP A 143 16.80 -0.85 25.03
C ASP A 143 16.65 -2.10 24.14
N PRO A 144 17.50 -3.13 24.30
CA PRO A 144 17.41 -4.36 23.53
C PRO A 144 16.06 -5.09 23.64
N ARG A 145 15.37 -4.98 24.78
CA ARG A 145 14.02 -5.54 24.96
C ARG A 145 13.05 -4.85 24.01
N ILE A 146 13.09 -3.51 23.98
CA ILE A 146 12.23 -2.70 23.12
C ILE A 146 12.55 -2.95 21.65
N ALA A 147 13.83 -2.98 21.27
CA ALA A 147 14.27 -3.29 19.91
C ALA A 147 13.71 -4.65 19.44
N LYS A 148 13.81 -5.70 20.27
CA LYS A 148 13.28 -7.04 19.99
C LYS A 148 11.75 -7.10 19.93
N LEU A 149 11.05 -6.30 20.72
CA LEU A 149 9.58 -6.23 20.65
C LEU A 149 9.12 -5.52 19.37
N LEU A 150 9.73 -4.38 19.05
CA LEU A 150 9.39 -3.58 17.88
C LEU A 150 9.69 -4.31 16.57
N SER A 151 10.75 -5.12 16.51
CA SER A 151 11.13 -5.89 15.30
C SER A 151 10.05 -6.87 14.84
N ASN A 152 9.16 -7.30 15.74
CA ASN A 152 8.12 -8.29 15.48
C ASN A 152 6.74 -7.67 15.14
N VAL A 153 6.61 -6.34 15.19
CA VAL A 153 5.32 -5.69 14.97
C VAL A 153 4.98 -5.61 13.48
N VAL A 154 3.80 -6.13 13.17
CA VAL A 154 3.18 -6.12 11.85
C VAL A 154 1.86 -5.38 11.93
N LEU A 155 1.83 -4.12 11.50
CA LEU A 155 0.66 -3.24 11.64
C LEU A 155 -0.57 -3.75 10.87
N SER A 156 -0.41 -4.57 9.84
CA SER A 156 -1.55 -5.21 9.15
C SER A 156 -2.21 -6.35 9.94
N SER A 157 -1.61 -6.80 11.05
CA SER A 157 -2.12 -7.86 11.92
C SER A 157 -2.49 -7.32 13.31
N LYS A 158 -3.77 -7.43 13.66
CA LYS A 158 -4.27 -7.05 14.98
C LYS A 158 -3.58 -7.82 16.10
N ASP A 159 -3.52 -9.15 15.98
CA ASP A 159 -2.82 -10.02 16.93
C ASP A 159 -1.36 -9.59 17.15
N SER A 160 -0.65 -9.18 16.09
CA SER A 160 0.74 -8.71 16.23
C SER A 160 0.83 -7.45 17.10
N VAL A 161 -0.08 -6.48 16.90
CA VAL A 161 -0.14 -5.25 17.71
C VAL A 161 -0.56 -5.55 19.14
N GLU A 162 -1.56 -6.39 19.36
CA GLU A 162 -2.03 -6.75 20.70
C GLU A 162 -0.97 -7.51 21.50
N ASN A 163 -0.25 -8.44 20.85
CA ASN A 163 0.87 -9.15 21.46
C ASN A 163 2.00 -8.19 21.87
N PHE A 164 2.32 -7.21 21.02
CA PHE A 164 3.30 -6.18 21.34
C PHE A 164 2.87 -5.34 22.55
N LEU A 165 1.63 -4.83 22.55
CA LEU A 165 1.10 -4.02 23.66
C LEU A 165 1.07 -4.81 24.97
N THR A 166 0.66 -6.09 24.92
CA THR A 166 0.68 -6.99 26.07
C THR A 166 2.11 -7.19 26.60
N ALA A 167 3.07 -7.42 25.72
CA ALA A 167 4.48 -7.60 26.09
C ALA A 167 5.12 -6.31 26.65
N MET A 168 4.62 -5.14 26.22
CA MET A 168 4.96 -3.84 26.79
C MET A 168 4.34 -3.60 28.17
N GLY A 169 3.33 -4.38 28.55
CA GLY A 169 2.68 -4.33 29.87
C GLY A 169 1.34 -3.57 29.88
N ALA A 170 0.69 -3.40 28.74
CA ALA A 170 -0.66 -2.85 28.68
C ALA A 170 -1.63 -3.70 29.52
N SER A 171 -2.34 -3.08 30.46
CA SER A 171 -3.37 -3.76 31.26
C SER A 171 -4.73 -3.84 30.55
N GLU A 172 -4.95 -2.93 29.60
CA GLU A 172 -6.15 -2.82 28.77
C GLU A 172 -5.69 -2.35 27.40
N ILE A 173 -6.19 -2.99 26.35
CA ILE A 173 -5.93 -2.61 24.95
C ILE A 173 -7.21 -1.96 24.42
N VAL A 174 -7.07 -0.84 23.72
CA VAL A 174 -8.18 -0.15 23.08
C VAL A 174 -8.76 -1.05 21.98
N ASP A 175 -10.08 -1.26 21.97
CA ASP A 175 -10.75 -2.05 20.93
C ASP A 175 -10.97 -1.26 19.62
N GLU A 176 -11.34 -1.96 18.56
CA GLU A 176 -11.54 -1.37 17.23
C GLU A 176 -12.61 -0.28 17.20
N GLU A 177 -13.73 -0.50 17.92
CA GLU A 177 -14.86 0.43 17.95
C GLU A 177 -14.45 1.74 18.62
N THR A 178 -13.78 1.65 19.78
CA THR A 178 -13.26 2.80 20.51
C THR A 178 -12.23 3.55 19.69
N ALA A 179 -11.28 2.84 19.07
CA ALA A 179 -10.22 3.46 18.27
C ALA A 179 -10.79 4.20 17.06
N LEU A 180 -11.74 3.60 16.35
CA LEU A 180 -12.40 4.22 15.20
C LEU A 180 -13.26 5.41 15.62
N ALA A 181 -14.05 5.28 16.70
CA ALA A 181 -14.89 6.37 17.19
C ALA A 181 -14.05 7.59 17.61
N HIS A 182 -12.90 7.36 18.24
CA HIS A 182 -11.94 8.41 18.56
C HIS A 182 -11.45 9.14 17.30
N MET A 183 -10.96 8.39 16.30
CA MET A 183 -10.52 8.96 15.03
C MET A 183 -11.62 9.77 14.34
N THR A 184 -12.83 9.22 14.22
CA THR A 184 -13.97 9.89 13.58
C THR A 184 -14.30 11.21 14.29
N SER A 185 -14.38 11.20 15.62
CA SER A 185 -14.64 12.41 16.42
C SER A 185 -13.59 13.50 16.18
N VAL A 186 -12.32 13.14 16.10
CA VAL A 186 -11.23 14.09 15.83
C VAL A 186 -11.35 14.69 14.43
N LEU A 187 -11.68 13.87 13.42
CA LEU A 187 -11.76 14.29 12.02
C LEU A 187 -13.04 15.06 11.67
N ASP A 188 -14.13 14.85 12.43
CA ASP A 188 -15.35 15.64 12.35
C ASP A 188 -15.18 17.05 12.94
N SER A 189 -14.13 17.25 13.76
CA SER A 189 -13.84 18.56 14.32
C SER A 189 -13.40 19.55 13.23
N SER A 190 -13.73 20.83 13.41
CA SER A 190 -13.26 21.88 12.51
C SER A 190 -11.75 22.15 12.59
N GLU A 191 -11.06 21.55 13.56
CA GLU A 191 -9.63 21.75 13.82
C GLU A 191 -8.76 20.97 12.82
N TYR A 192 -9.13 19.72 12.51
CA TYR A 192 -8.29 18.79 11.75
C TYR A 192 -8.83 18.53 10.35
N LYS A 193 -9.00 19.60 9.57
CA LYS A 193 -9.46 19.50 8.17
C LYS A 193 -8.41 18.84 7.28
N ARG A 194 -8.80 17.73 6.64
CA ARG A 194 -7.94 16.98 5.71
C ARG A 194 -8.03 17.56 4.29
N GLY A 195 -7.25 18.60 4.00
CA GLY A 195 -7.19 19.24 2.68
C GLY A 195 -7.90 20.60 2.63
N ASP A 196 -8.18 21.07 1.42
CA ASP A 196 -8.82 22.36 1.13
C ASP A 196 -9.97 22.23 0.11
N ASP A 197 -10.74 23.32 -0.01
CA ASP A 197 -11.90 23.44 -0.90
C ASP A 197 -11.52 23.80 -2.35
N LYS A 198 -10.26 23.65 -2.75
CA LYS A 198 -9.87 23.93 -4.14
C LYS A 198 -10.31 22.78 -5.03
N ALA A 199 -10.97 23.13 -6.14
CA ALA A 199 -11.36 22.18 -7.16
C ALA A 199 -10.13 21.46 -7.74
N ILE A 200 -10.21 20.13 -7.82
CA ILE A 200 -9.19 19.26 -8.38
C ILE A 200 -9.44 19.13 -9.89
N SER A 201 -8.56 19.72 -10.68
CA SER A 201 -8.69 19.72 -12.15
C SER A 201 -8.65 18.32 -12.78
N ASP A 202 -7.99 17.36 -12.12
CA ASP A 202 -7.89 15.99 -12.61
C ASP A 202 -9.24 15.28 -12.65
N PHE A 203 -10.17 15.64 -11.78
CA PHE A 203 -11.52 15.05 -11.75
C PHE A 203 -12.61 16.00 -12.25
N ALA A 204 -12.22 17.08 -12.94
CA ALA A 204 -13.16 18.04 -13.53
C ALA A 204 -13.87 17.45 -14.76
N LEU A 205 -15.13 17.85 -14.96
CA LEU A 205 -15.91 17.53 -16.16
C LEU A 205 -15.22 18.04 -17.43
N ASP A 206 -15.38 17.31 -18.53
CA ASP A 206 -14.94 17.69 -19.88
C ASP A 206 -13.43 18.00 -19.98
N ASN A 207 -12.60 17.51 -19.06
CA ASN A 207 -11.16 17.79 -19.03
C ASN A 207 -10.35 16.97 -20.05
N GLY A 208 -11.00 16.05 -20.77
CA GLY A 208 -10.41 15.19 -21.80
C GLY A 208 -9.55 14.04 -21.28
N LYS A 209 -9.37 13.91 -19.96
CA LYS A 209 -8.63 12.81 -19.34
C LYS A 209 -9.50 11.57 -19.14
N VAL A 210 -8.84 10.44 -18.92
CA VAL A 210 -9.48 9.20 -18.44
C VAL A 210 -9.25 9.09 -16.95
N VAL A 211 -10.32 8.92 -16.18
CA VAL A 211 -10.26 8.57 -14.76
C VAL A 211 -10.20 7.06 -14.65
N ARG A 212 -9.11 6.53 -14.12
CA ARG A 212 -8.91 5.12 -13.86
C ARG A 212 -9.21 4.84 -12.40
N PHE A 213 -10.10 3.89 -12.14
CA PHE A 213 -10.38 3.31 -10.84
C PHE A 213 -9.85 1.89 -10.79
N ILE A 214 -9.10 1.55 -9.74
CA ILE A 214 -8.64 0.19 -9.45
C ILE A 214 -9.10 -0.17 -8.04
N SER A 215 -9.69 -1.35 -7.87
CA SER A 215 -10.12 -1.86 -6.57
C SER A 215 -9.38 -3.16 -6.24
N SER A 216 -8.61 -3.15 -5.16
CA SER A 216 -7.97 -4.33 -4.59
C SER A 216 -8.75 -4.83 -3.38
N SER A 217 -9.27 -6.05 -3.46
CA SER A 217 -9.84 -6.76 -2.30
C SER A 217 -8.70 -7.37 -1.49
N LEU A 218 -8.50 -6.97 -0.24
CA LEU A 218 -7.32 -7.35 0.53
C LEU A 218 -7.55 -8.59 1.40
N THR A 219 -8.54 -8.51 2.30
CA THR A 219 -8.87 -9.58 3.26
C THR A 219 -10.37 -9.85 3.29
N VAL A 220 -10.75 -11.04 3.73
CA VAL A 220 -12.15 -11.38 3.96
C VAL A 220 -12.34 -12.31 5.16
N ALA A 221 -13.36 -12.02 5.96
CA ALA A 221 -13.83 -12.88 7.05
C ALA A 221 -15.33 -13.17 6.88
N ASN A 222 -15.80 -14.27 7.46
CA ASN A 222 -17.23 -14.62 7.44
C ASN A 222 -18.08 -13.76 8.39
N THR A 223 -17.43 -13.16 9.39
CA THR A 223 -18.01 -12.29 10.42
C THR A 223 -17.01 -11.18 10.74
N PRO A 224 -17.42 -10.05 11.37
CA PRO A 224 -16.51 -8.95 11.73
C PRO A 224 -15.31 -9.38 12.58
N ASP A 225 -15.52 -10.27 13.55
CA ASP A 225 -14.47 -10.79 14.45
C ASP A 225 -13.92 -12.17 14.01
N GLY A 226 -14.22 -12.57 12.77
CA GLY A 226 -13.82 -13.87 12.26
C GLY A 226 -12.36 -13.92 11.81
N ALA A 227 -11.81 -15.12 11.69
CA ALA A 227 -10.51 -15.31 11.06
C ALA A 227 -10.53 -14.82 9.60
N GLU A 228 -9.54 -14.01 9.25
CA GLU A 228 -9.40 -13.45 7.91
C GLU A 228 -8.70 -14.45 6.95
N SER A 229 -9.17 -14.47 5.71
CA SER A 229 -8.44 -15.01 4.56
C SER A 229 -7.90 -13.87 3.70
N LEU A 230 -6.70 -14.04 3.14
CA LEU A 230 -6.10 -13.13 2.17
C LEU A 230 -6.58 -13.45 0.76
N PHE A 231 -6.80 -12.41 -0.05
CA PHE A 231 -7.13 -12.58 -1.46
C PHE A 231 -5.88 -12.71 -2.35
N ILE A 232 -5.90 -13.72 -3.21
CA ILE A 232 -4.91 -13.96 -4.26
C ILE A 232 -5.49 -13.45 -5.59
N HIS A 233 -4.82 -12.48 -6.19
CA HIS A 233 -5.21 -11.76 -7.40
C HIS A 233 -4.53 -12.29 -8.67
N ALA A 234 -3.50 -13.13 -8.51
CA ALA A 234 -2.83 -13.81 -9.61
C ALA A 234 -2.24 -15.14 -9.13
N ASP A 235 -2.23 -16.15 -10.01
CA ASP A 235 -1.78 -17.48 -9.67
C ASP A 235 -0.72 -17.96 -10.67
N LYS A 236 0.55 -17.97 -10.24
CA LYS A 236 1.70 -18.42 -11.05
C LYS A 236 1.76 -19.94 -11.19
N THR A 237 0.86 -20.68 -10.53
CA THR A 237 0.75 -22.14 -10.69
C THR A 237 -0.14 -22.54 -11.88
N LEU A 238 -0.92 -21.60 -12.43
CA LEU A 238 -1.66 -21.81 -13.67
C LEU A 238 -0.73 -21.88 -14.88
N THR A 239 -1.24 -22.31 -16.03
CA THR A 239 -0.49 -22.18 -17.29
C THR A 239 -0.20 -20.70 -17.59
N GLU A 240 0.78 -20.42 -18.44
CA GLU A 240 1.12 -19.03 -18.80
C GLU A 240 -0.04 -18.29 -19.47
N GLU A 241 -0.84 -18.99 -20.28
CA GLU A 241 -2.05 -18.46 -20.90
C GLU A 241 -3.09 -18.09 -19.84
N GLU A 242 -3.46 -19.04 -18.98
CA GLU A 242 -4.44 -18.82 -17.90
C GLU A 242 -3.99 -17.72 -16.92
N PHE A 243 -2.71 -17.69 -16.53
CA PHE A 243 -2.16 -16.64 -15.69
C PHE A 243 -2.33 -15.26 -16.36
N ASN A 244 -2.03 -15.16 -17.65
CA ASN A 244 -2.19 -13.91 -18.38
C ASN A 244 -3.66 -13.52 -18.57
N ASP A 245 -4.56 -14.48 -18.70
CA ASP A 245 -6.00 -14.24 -18.87
C ASP A 245 -6.71 -13.89 -17.55
N THR A 246 -6.11 -14.22 -16.40
CA THR A 246 -6.74 -14.06 -15.09
C THR A 246 -6.07 -13.06 -14.15
N ARG A 247 -4.81 -12.70 -14.38
CA ARG A 247 -4.09 -11.74 -13.52
C ARG A 247 -4.67 -10.33 -13.63
N GLY A 248 -4.76 -9.64 -12.50
CA GLY A 248 -5.09 -8.22 -12.43
C GLY A 248 -6.02 -7.91 -11.25
N MET A 249 -6.71 -6.78 -11.34
CA MET A 249 -7.75 -6.35 -10.40
C MET A 249 -8.89 -5.70 -11.16
N THR A 250 -10.05 -5.60 -10.50
CA THR A 250 -11.15 -4.76 -10.97
C THR A 250 -10.61 -3.39 -11.37
N THR A 251 -10.86 -3.03 -12.63
CA THR A 251 -10.41 -1.77 -13.23
C THR A 251 -11.57 -1.14 -13.99
N MET A 252 -11.95 0.07 -13.63
CA MET A 252 -12.95 0.86 -14.35
C MET A 252 -12.29 2.08 -14.97
N LEU A 253 -12.68 2.41 -16.20
CA LEU A 253 -12.15 3.54 -16.96
C LEU A 253 -13.30 4.48 -17.30
N PHE A 254 -13.24 5.71 -16.83
CA PHE A 254 -14.31 6.70 -17.01
C PHE A 254 -13.84 7.94 -17.76
N LYS A 255 -14.75 8.57 -18.49
CA LYS A 255 -14.70 9.99 -18.85
C LYS A 255 -15.84 10.71 -18.14
N PHE A 256 -15.49 11.79 -17.45
CA PHE A 256 -16.48 12.66 -16.81
C PHE A 256 -16.85 13.77 -17.79
N GLU A 257 -18.12 13.82 -18.18
CA GLU A 257 -18.65 14.76 -19.16
C GLU A 257 -19.76 15.61 -18.52
N SER A 258 -19.99 16.81 -19.04
CA SER A 258 -21.03 17.70 -18.48
C SER A 258 -22.45 17.12 -18.54
N ASP A 259 -22.70 16.19 -19.46
CA ASP A 259 -24.00 15.53 -19.66
C ASP A 259 -24.04 14.06 -19.18
N GLY A 260 -22.96 13.56 -18.54
CA GLY A 260 -22.95 12.21 -17.96
C GLY A 260 -21.55 11.62 -17.75
N VAL A 261 -21.50 10.32 -17.53
CA VAL A 261 -20.26 9.55 -17.41
C VAL A 261 -20.20 8.52 -18.52
N THR A 262 -19.08 8.47 -19.22
CA THR A 262 -18.82 7.41 -20.20
C THR A 262 -17.85 6.39 -19.59
N THR A 263 -18.32 5.17 -19.35
CA THR A 263 -17.48 4.01 -19.03
C THR A 263 -16.84 3.49 -20.32
N LEU A 264 -15.52 3.45 -20.39
CA LEU A 264 -14.77 3.13 -21.60
C LEU A 264 -14.55 1.63 -21.75
N ALA A 265 -14.51 1.17 -23.01
CA ALA A 265 -14.05 -0.18 -23.33
C ALA A 265 -12.63 -0.43 -22.76
N GLY A 266 -12.38 -1.63 -22.28
CA GLY A 266 -11.22 -1.98 -21.45
C GLY A 266 -11.51 -2.03 -19.95
N THR A 267 -12.71 -1.59 -19.55
CA THR A 267 -13.22 -1.75 -18.17
C THR A 267 -13.54 -3.21 -17.88
N ASN A 268 -13.17 -3.69 -16.69
CA ASN A 268 -13.49 -5.04 -16.23
C ASN A 268 -13.54 -5.11 -14.70
N ASP A 269 -14.69 -5.46 -14.16
CA ASP A 269 -14.93 -5.74 -12.75
C ASP A 269 -15.33 -7.20 -12.49
N TYR A 270 -15.37 -8.03 -13.53
CA TYR A 270 -15.73 -9.44 -13.43
C TYR A 270 -14.55 -10.29 -12.99
N TYR A 271 -14.82 -11.10 -11.98
CA TYR A 271 -13.88 -12.08 -11.46
C TYR A 271 -14.60 -13.35 -11.01
N SER A 272 -13.83 -14.42 -10.92
CA SER A 272 -14.21 -15.63 -10.19
C SER A 272 -13.51 -15.66 -8.84
N SER A 273 -14.19 -16.14 -7.81
CA SER A 273 -13.59 -16.35 -6.49
C SER A 273 -13.68 -17.81 -6.10
N SER A 274 -12.62 -18.34 -5.50
CA SER A 274 -12.55 -19.73 -5.05
C SER A 274 -11.73 -19.87 -3.78
N ASP A 275 -12.10 -20.84 -2.95
CA ASP A 275 -11.38 -21.15 -1.72
C ASP A 275 -10.13 -21.97 -2.05
N VAL A 276 -8.96 -21.47 -1.65
CA VAL A 276 -7.72 -22.25 -1.71
C VAL A 276 -7.59 -23.07 -0.45
N ASN A 277 -7.75 -22.42 0.71
CA ASN A 277 -7.84 -23.05 2.03
C ASN A 277 -8.47 -22.07 3.04
N ALA A 278 -8.33 -22.31 4.35
CA ALA A 278 -8.89 -21.45 5.40
C ALA A 278 -8.26 -20.04 5.48
N HIS A 279 -7.06 -19.85 4.93
CA HIS A 279 -6.27 -18.61 5.01
C HIS A 279 -6.23 -17.85 3.68
N PHE A 280 -6.56 -18.50 2.56
CA PHE A 280 -6.43 -17.89 1.23
C PHE A 280 -7.64 -18.19 0.34
N LYS A 281 -8.07 -17.16 -0.39
CA LYS A 281 -9.08 -17.25 -1.44
C LYS A 281 -8.55 -16.59 -2.70
N THR A 282 -8.81 -17.16 -3.86
CA THR A 282 -8.52 -16.48 -5.12
C THR A 282 -9.63 -15.50 -5.49
N ILE A 283 -9.23 -14.45 -6.20
CA ILE A 283 -10.07 -13.51 -6.93
C ILE A 283 -9.40 -13.25 -8.29
N LEU A 284 -9.76 -14.07 -9.27
CA LEU A 284 -9.12 -14.10 -10.58
C LEU A 284 -10.03 -13.43 -11.61
N LEU A 285 -9.52 -12.44 -12.35
CA LEU A 285 -10.28 -11.73 -13.37
C LEU A 285 -10.79 -12.67 -14.46
N ASP A 286 -11.94 -12.36 -15.01
CA ASP A 286 -12.43 -12.95 -16.25
C ASP A 286 -12.28 -11.91 -17.37
N LYS A 287 -11.14 -11.93 -18.08
CA LYS A 287 -10.89 -10.99 -19.19
C LYS A 287 -11.85 -11.15 -20.36
N SER A 288 -12.54 -12.27 -20.48
CA SER A 288 -13.57 -12.44 -21.52
C SER A 288 -14.80 -11.55 -21.31
N LYS A 289 -14.96 -11.00 -20.10
CA LYS A 289 -16.04 -10.10 -19.70
C LYS A 289 -15.66 -8.63 -19.77
N GLU A 290 -14.44 -8.32 -20.20
CA GLU A 290 -14.02 -6.93 -20.42
C GLU A 290 -15.00 -6.21 -21.36
N LEU A 291 -15.37 -4.99 -20.99
CA LEU A 291 -16.26 -4.16 -21.76
C LEU A 291 -15.64 -3.86 -23.14
N GLN A 292 -16.36 -4.19 -24.21
CA GLN A 292 -15.83 -4.10 -25.59
C GLN A 292 -16.12 -2.76 -26.26
N THR A 293 -17.13 -2.03 -25.80
CA THR A 293 -17.55 -0.74 -26.36
C THR A 293 -17.83 0.25 -25.25
N ASP A 294 -17.56 1.53 -25.48
CA ASP A 294 -17.86 2.57 -24.51
C ASP A 294 -19.38 2.64 -24.22
N GLU A 295 -19.77 2.79 -22.96
CA GLU A 295 -21.16 2.89 -22.47
C GLU A 295 -21.34 4.22 -21.75
N LYS A 296 -22.42 4.94 -22.04
CA LYS A 296 -22.69 6.27 -21.46
C LYS A 296 -23.95 6.25 -20.61
N ASP A 297 -23.81 6.76 -19.39
CA ASP A 297 -24.85 6.89 -18.40
C ASP A 297 -25.00 8.35 -17.96
N THR A 298 -26.16 8.68 -17.40
CA THR A 298 -26.40 10.00 -16.79
C THR A 298 -25.83 10.06 -15.38
N TRP A 299 -25.49 11.26 -14.89
CA TRP A 299 -25.04 11.41 -13.50
C TRP A 299 -26.05 10.86 -12.47
N GLU A 300 -27.36 11.03 -12.71
CA GLU A 300 -28.41 10.50 -11.84
C GLU A 300 -28.44 8.96 -11.70
N SER A 301 -27.82 8.23 -12.63
CA SER A 301 -27.80 6.76 -12.65
C SER A 301 -26.49 6.16 -12.16
N ILE A 302 -25.47 6.97 -11.88
CA ILE A 302 -24.16 6.50 -11.43
C ILE A 302 -24.12 6.46 -9.90
N PRO A 303 -23.64 5.37 -9.28
CA PRO A 303 -23.46 5.31 -7.84
C PRO A 303 -22.45 6.35 -7.34
N ASP A 304 -22.77 6.99 -6.22
CA ASP A 304 -21.90 7.98 -5.58
C ASP A 304 -20.72 7.29 -4.86
N PHE A 305 -19.55 7.28 -5.51
CA PHE A 305 -18.30 6.86 -4.89
C PHE A 305 -17.08 7.62 -5.41
N GLY A 306 -16.10 7.84 -4.53
CA GLY A 306 -14.84 8.51 -4.89
C GLY A 306 -15.07 9.82 -5.65
N PRO A 307 -14.32 10.09 -6.72
CA PRO A 307 -14.53 11.26 -7.56
C PRO A 307 -15.87 11.34 -8.30
N LEU A 308 -16.59 10.23 -8.49
CA LEU A 308 -17.92 10.26 -9.13
C LEU A 308 -18.94 11.01 -8.28
N ALA A 309 -18.84 10.91 -6.95
CA ALA A 309 -19.76 11.55 -6.00
C ALA A 309 -19.61 13.09 -5.93
N CYS A 310 -18.56 13.66 -6.52
CA CYS A 310 -18.28 15.10 -6.43
C CYS A 310 -18.04 15.80 -7.77
N ALA A 311 -17.81 15.06 -8.85
CA ALA A 311 -17.40 15.63 -10.13
C ALA A 311 -18.44 16.57 -10.74
N ASP A 312 -19.73 16.24 -10.63
CA ASP A 312 -20.85 17.00 -11.19
C ASP A 312 -21.43 18.07 -10.24
N THR A 313 -20.90 18.14 -9.02
CA THR A 313 -21.33 19.14 -8.04
C THR A 313 -20.88 20.55 -8.44
N ALA A 314 -21.55 21.59 -7.90
CA ALA A 314 -21.24 22.98 -8.22
C ALA A 314 -19.79 23.39 -7.91
N THR A 315 -19.14 22.72 -6.94
CA THR A 315 -17.74 22.96 -6.56
C THR A 315 -16.76 22.02 -7.27
N GLY A 316 -17.24 20.95 -7.90
CA GLY A 316 -16.43 19.81 -8.31
C GLY A 316 -15.80 19.09 -7.11
N CYS A 317 -14.96 18.10 -7.41
CA CYS A 317 -14.18 17.42 -6.38
C CYS A 317 -13.12 18.32 -5.76
N THR A 318 -13.03 18.32 -4.44
CA THR A 318 -11.98 19.00 -3.68
C THR A 318 -11.22 17.98 -2.82
N SER A 319 -10.05 18.37 -2.31
CA SER A 319 -9.34 17.48 -1.39
C SER A 319 -10.10 17.32 -0.07
N LEU A 320 -10.81 18.36 0.39
CA LEU A 320 -11.66 18.24 1.57
C LEU A 320 -12.78 17.20 1.38
N THR A 321 -13.45 17.18 0.22
CA THR A 321 -14.53 16.20 -0.04
C THR A 321 -13.99 14.79 -0.25
N LEU A 322 -12.85 14.65 -0.92
CA LEU A 322 -12.25 13.33 -1.20
C LEU A 322 -11.54 12.72 0.00
N ASN A 323 -11.16 13.52 1.00
CA ASN A 323 -10.43 13.04 2.17
C ASN A 323 -11.33 12.69 3.37
N ALA A 324 -12.63 12.50 3.13
CA ALA A 324 -13.58 12.20 4.20
C ALA A 324 -13.38 10.78 4.76
N LEU A 325 -13.59 10.65 6.08
CA LEU A 325 -13.85 9.39 6.75
C LEU A 325 -15.37 9.27 6.89
N THR A 326 -15.97 8.21 6.36
CA THR A 326 -17.42 7.96 6.43
C THR A 326 -17.69 6.57 7.00
N ASP A 327 -18.86 6.43 7.61
CA ASP A 327 -19.39 5.20 8.17
C ASP A 327 -20.89 5.13 7.81
N ASP A 328 -21.17 4.50 6.67
CA ASP A 328 -22.47 4.60 6.01
C ASP A 328 -23.15 3.23 5.93
N MET A 329 -24.46 3.21 6.16
CA MET A 329 -25.32 2.10 5.76
C MET A 329 -25.75 2.29 4.30
N ARG A 330 -25.55 1.27 3.46
CA ARG A 330 -25.88 1.29 2.02
C ARG A 330 -26.66 0.05 1.62
N ASP A 331 -27.63 0.23 0.73
CA ASP A 331 -28.30 -0.88 0.03
C ASP A 331 -27.60 -1.10 -1.30
N ASP A 332 -26.89 -2.23 -1.43
CA ASP A 332 -26.09 -2.57 -2.61
C ASP A 332 -26.91 -3.31 -3.68
N ASN A 333 -28.25 -3.26 -3.61
CA ASN A 333 -29.08 -3.82 -4.65
C ASN A 333 -28.93 -3.03 -5.96
N THR A 334 -28.14 -3.60 -6.87
CA THR A 334 -27.92 -3.03 -8.21
C THR A 334 -28.87 -3.56 -9.30
N ASP A 335 -29.76 -4.51 -9.00
CA ASP A 335 -30.57 -5.22 -10.01
C ASP A 335 -32.07 -4.86 -10.00
N ASN A 336 -32.50 -3.92 -9.14
CA ASN A 336 -33.89 -3.50 -8.99
C ASN A 336 -34.87 -4.68 -8.76
N SER A 337 -34.38 -5.82 -8.27
CA SER A 337 -35.20 -7.01 -8.00
C SER A 337 -36.16 -6.84 -6.81
N GLY A 338 -36.01 -5.75 -6.05
CA GLY A 338 -36.75 -5.49 -4.82
C GLY A 338 -36.23 -6.25 -3.60
N SER A 339 -35.09 -6.98 -3.70
CA SER A 339 -34.40 -7.54 -2.53
C SER A 339 -33.40 -6.55 -1.96
N GLU A 340 -33.43 -6.29 -0.65
CA GLU A 340 -32.43 -5.43 -0.01
C GLU A 340 -31.09 -6.17 0.12
N ASP A 341 -29.96 -5.52 -0.18
CA ASP A 341 -28.60 -6.04 0.05
C ASP A 341 -27.81 -5.05 0.92
N TRP A 342 -28.26 -4.90 2.16
CA TRP A 342 -27.69 -3.95 3.10
C TRP A 342 -26.25 -4.28 3.48
N GLN A 343 -25.43 -3.24 3.55
CA GLN A 343 -24.07 -3.30 4.05
C GLN A 343 -23.69 -2.02 4.80
N ARG A 344 -22.79 -2.16 5.77
CA ARG A 344 -22.09 -1.05 6.39
C ARG A 344 -20.76 -0.86 5.69
N GLU A 345 -20.46 0.37 5.30
CA GLU A 345 -19.22 0.75 4.66
C GLU A 345 -18.50 1.81 5.49
N ILE A 346 -17.37 1.42 6.08
CA ILE A 346 -16.47 2.34 6.76
C ILE A 346 -15.33 2.62 5.80
N GLN A 347 -15.13 3.86 5.40
CA GLN A 347 -14.11 4.21 4.42
C GLN A 347 -13.43 5.54 4.73
N SER A 348 -12.13 5.62 4.45
CA SER A 348 -11.36 6.85 4.50
C SER A 348 -10.73 7.10 3.15
N GLY A 349 -11.15 8.17 2.48
CA GLY A 349 -10.48 8.67 1.29
C GLY A 349 -9.28 9.54 1.66
N PHE A 350 -8.27 9.60 0.81
CA PHE A 350 -7.12 10.51 0.94
C PHE A 350 -6.47 10.77 -0.42
N TYR A 351 -6.89 11.88 -1.03
CA TYR A 351 -6.29 12.50 -2.19
C TYR A 351 -4.98 13.19 -1.83
N ASP A 352 -3.96 12.87 -2.62
CA ASP A 352 -2.64 13.47 -2.55
C ASP A 352 -2.41 14.35 -3.79
N PRO A 353 -2.33 15.68 -3.64
CA PRO A 353 -2.12 16.59 -4.77
C PRO A 353 -0.73 16.46 -5.42
N ILE A 354 0.26 15.89 -4.72
CA ILE A 354 1.60 15.66 -5.26
C ILE A 354 1.62 14.44 -6.18
N THR A 355 0.95 13.36 -5.77
CA THR A 355 0.86 12.13 -6.60
C THR A 355 -0.26 12.25 -7.65
N GLY A 356 -1.30 13.04 -7.39
CA GLY A 356 -2.54 13.08 -8.16
C GLY A 356 -3.40 11.84 -7.99
N VAL A 357 -3.22 11.09 -6.90
CA VAL A 357 -3.95 9.85 -6.59
C VAL A 357 -4.91 10.09 -5.44
N HIS A 358 -6.16 9.70 -5.61
CA HIS A 358 -7.11 9.50 -4.52
C HIS A 358 -7.10 8.04 -4.14
N THR A 359 -6.66 7.73 -2.93
CA THR A 359 -6.73 6.38 -2.37
C THR A 359 -7.91 6.28 -1.43
N VAL A 360 -8.61 5.15 -1.41
CA VAL A 360 -9.66 4.87 -0.42
C VAL A 360 -9.34 3.57 0.30
N ALA A 361 -9.21 3.63 1.61
CA ALA A 361 -9.14 2.46 2.48
C ALA A 361 -10.54 2.16 3.01
N ARG A 362 -11.07 0.96 2.77
CA ARG A 362 -12.49 0.64 3.04
C ARG A 362 -12.68 -0.72 3.68
N LYS A 363 -13.63 -0.82 4.62
CA LYS A 363 -14.16 -2.07 5.20
C LYS A 363 -15.66 -2.14 4.89
N LYS A 364 -16.09 -3.21 4.23
CA LYS A 364 -17.50 -3.53 4.00
C LYS A 364 -17.93 -4.66 4.92
N ILE A 365 -19.09 -4.54 5.55
CA ILE A 365 -19.70 -5.58 6.39
C ILE A 365 -21.12 -5.85 5.87
N LYS A 366 -21.43 -7.09 5.49
CA LYS A 366 -22.79 -7.46 5.08
C LYS A 366 -23.75 -7.42 6.28
N CYS A 367 -24.92 -6.85 6.06
CA CYS A 367 -25.97 -6.65 7.03
C CYS A 367 -27.26 -7.32 6.54
N THR A 368 -28.21 -7.55 7.45
CA THR A 368 -29.51 -8.15 7.07
C THR A 368 -30.63 -7.11 6.99
N SER A 369 -30.34 -5.86 7.35
CA SER A 369 -31.25 -4.73 7.34
C SER A 369 -30.47 -3.41 7.38
N ALA A 370 -31.17 -2.28 7.29
CA ALA A 370 -30.61 -0.92 7.46
C ALA A 370 -30.11 -0.61 8.88
N ASP A 371 -30.30 -1.51 9.86
CA ASP A 371 -29.80 -1.36 11.23
C ASP A 371 -28.35 -1.86 11.32
N GLU A 372 -27.45 -1.01 11.82
CA GLU A 372 -26.04 -1.33 12.03
C GLU A 372 -25.82 -2.55 12.92
N THR A 373 -26.70 -2.77 13.91
CA THR A 373 -26.60 -3.94 14.81
C THR A 373 -26.82 -5.27 14.08
N SER A 374 -27.36 -5.22 12.86
CA SER A 374 -27.55 -6.37 11.98
C SER A 374 -26.33 -6.72 11.13
N CYS A 375 -25.26 -5.91 11.21
CA CYS A 375 -24.03 -6.03 10.44
C CYS A 375 -23.04 -7.00 11.09
N ASN A 376 -23.36 -8.29 11.02
CA ASN A 376 -22.54 -9.37 11.56
C ASN A 376 -22.10 -10.39 10.50
N GLY A 377 -22.29 -10.06 9.22
CA GLY A 377 -22.00 -10.95 8.10
C GLY A 377 -20.58 -10.84 7.56
N ARG A 378 -20.44 -11.28 6.31
CA ARG A 378 -19.17 -11.27 5.56
C ARG A 378 -18.55 -9.87 5.61
N THR A 379 -17.29 -9.82 6.03
CA THR A 379 -16.51 -8.60 6.15
C THR A 379 -15.39 -8.63 5.13
N THR A 380 -15.19 -7.57 4.36
CA THR A 380 -14.14 -7.50 3.33
C THR A 380 -13.45 -6.13 3.38
N THR A 381 -12.13 -6.13 3.34
CA THR A 381 -11.33 -4.90 3.28
C THR A 381 -10.84 -4.66 1.86
N TYR A 382 -10.77 -3.39 1.49
CA TYR A 382 -10.41 -2.92 0.16
C TYR A 382 -9.39 -1.79 0.24
N MET A 383 -8.61 -1.68 -0.83
CA MET A 383 -7.87 -0.47 -1.14
C MET A 383 -8.13 -0.10 -2.59
N ASP A 384 -8.65 1.10 -2.77
CA ASP A 384 -9.04 1.63 -4.06
C ASP A 384 -8.13 2.79 -4.47
N PHE A 385 -7.90 2.94 -5.78
CA PHE A 385 -7.13 4.04 -6.35
C PHE A 385 -7.91 4.70 -7.47
N TYR A 386 -8.00 6.04 -7.43
CA TYR A 386 -8.46 6.87 -8.54
C TYR A 386 -7.35 7.81 -8.98
N TYR A 387 -7.05 7.83 -10.26
CA TYR A 387 -6.09 8.77 -10.86
C TYR A 387 -6.38 8.96 -12.34
N THR A 388 -5.76 9.95 -12.96
CA THR A 388 -5.96 10.23 -14.38
C THR A 388 -4.82 9.81 -15.29
N THR A 389 -5.19 9.46 -16.52
CA THR A 389 -4.28 9.24 -17.66
C THR A 389 -4.77 10.05 -18.88
N ASN A 390 -3.94 10.21 -19.91
CA ASN A 390 -4.35 10.96 -21.11
C ASN A 390 -5.20 10.12 -22.07
N SER A 391 -5.09 8.79 -21.98
CA SER A 391 -5.84 7.86 -22.82
C SER A 391 -6.07 6.54 -22.08
N LYS A 392 -7.06 5.75 -22.54
CA LYS A 392 -7.38 4.45 -21.96
C LYS A 392 -6.28 3.39 -22.12
N SER A 393 -5.42 3.56 -23.13
CA SER A 393 -4.26 2.68 -23.36
C SER A 393 -3.03 3.05 -22.54
N GLU A 394 -3.02 4.23 -21.91
CA GLU A 394 -1.94 4.67 -21.03
C GLU A 394 -2.18 4.24 -19.58
N ASP A 395 -1.08 4.09 -18.85
CA ASP A 395 -1.05 3.91 -17.41
C ASP A 395 0.10 4.72 -16.80
N ARG A 396 0.10 4.82 -15.47
CA ARG A 396 1.17 5.42 -14.67
C ARG A 396 1.92 4.32 -13.92
N TYR A 397 3.20 4.57 -13.66
CA TYR A 397 4.09 3.54 -13.15
C TYR A 397 4.98 4.06 -12.04
N VAL A 398 5.29 3.16 -11.11
CA VAL A 398 6.45 3.29 -10.22
C VAL A 398 7.66 2.75 -10.96
N ASP A 399 8.69 3.58 -11.15
CA ASP A 399 9.96 3.15 -11.74
C ASP A 399 10.96 2.81 -10.64
N PHE A 400 11.39 1.54 -10.63
CA PHE A 400 12.28 1.02 -9.60
C PHE A 400 13.71 1.54 -9.74
N VAL A 401 14.13 2.04 -10.92
CA VAL A 401 15.50 2.55 -11.14
C VAL A 401 15.90 3.55 -10.05
N GLY A 402 17.04 3.29 -9.41
CA GLY A 402 17.53 4.00 -8.24
C GLY A 402 17.78 3.06 -7.06
N ASP A 403 18.14 3.66 -5.93
CA ASP A 403 18.49 2.93 -4.71
C ASP A 403 17.28 2.79 -3.79
N TRP A 404 17.00 1.56 -3.36
CA TRP A 404 16.00 1.25 -2.35
C TRP A 404 16.68 0.62 -1.14
N VAL A 405 16.17 0.91 0.05
CA VAL A 405 16.74 0.39 1.30
C VAL A 405 15.66 -0.32 2.12
N GLU A 406 16.00 -1.52 2.56
CA GLU A 406 15.32 -2.23 3.63
C GLU A 406 16.12 -2.08 4.92
N THR A 407 15.45 -1.73 6.01
CA THR A 407 16.03 -1.66 7.35
C THR A 407 15.31 -2.65 8.24
N SER A 408 16.07 -3.48 8.93
CA SER A 408 15.56 -4.50 9.86
C SER A 408 16.33 -4.44 11.18
N VAL A 409 15.62 -4.75 12.27
CA VAL A 409 16.22 -4.81 13.61
C VAL A 409 16.37 -6.27 13.98
N CYS A 410 17.62 -6.70 14.22
CA CYS A 410 17.94 -8.06 14.58
C CYS A 410 17.64 -8.31 16.06
N GLU A 411 17.51 -9.57 16.47
CA GLU A 411 17.10 -9.93 17.84
C GLU A 411 18.11 -9.46 18.91
N ASN A 412 19.38 -9.30 18.54
CA ASN A 412 20.42 -8.74 19.41
C ASN A 412 20.41 -7.19 19.49
N GLY A 413 19.53 -6.53 18.72
CA GLY A 413 19.41 -5.06 18.63
C GLY A 413 20.23 -4.41 17.50
N ASP A 414 21.02 -5.17 16.74
CA ASP A 414 21.73 -4.64 15.58
C ASP A 414 20.76 -4.20 14.49
N ILE A 415 21.19 -3.21 13.69
CA ILE A 415 20.43 -2.73 12.54
C ILE A 415 21.03 -3.30 11.26
N ALA A 416 20.28 -4.17 10.60
CA ALA A 416 20.58 -4.64 9.26
C ALA A 416 20.06 -3.65 8.21
N LYS A 417 20.87 -3.38 7.18
CA LYS A 417 20.51 -2.49 6.06
C LYS A 417 20.86 -3.16 4.74
N LEU A 418 19.82 -3.56 4.02
CA LEU A 418 19.93 -4.18 2.71
C LEU A 418 19.63 -3.14 1.63
N ASN A 419 20.59 -2.95 0.72
CA ASN A 419 20.52 -1.99 -0.37
C ASN A 419 20.17 -2.72 -1.67
N PHE A 420 19.20 -2.16 -2.37
CA PHE A 420 18.70 -2.63 -3.65
C PHE A 420 18.94 -1.55 -4.70
N ALA A 421 20.02 -1.67 -5.46
CA ALA A 421 20.38 -0.73 -6.52
C ALA A 421 19.81 -1.22 -7.85
N PHE A 422 18.70 -0.61 -8.30
CA PHE A 422 18.09 -0.91 -9.59
C PHE A 422 18.64 0.01 -10.68
N ASP A 423 19.01 -0.57 -11.84
CA ASP A 423 19.45 0.16 -13.02
C ASP A 423 18.74 -0.35 -14.29
N SER A 424 19.18 0.09 -15.46
CA SER A 424 18.59 -0.34 -16.74
C SER A 424 18.65 -1.85 -17.03
N LYS A 425 19.49 -2.62 -16.31
CA LYS A 425 19.73 -4.06 -16.53
C LYS A 425 19.03 -4.92 -15.49
N GLY A 426 18.84 -4.42 -14.28
CA GLY A 426 18.22 -5.17 -13.20
C GLY A 426 18.58 -4.62 -11.82
N LEU A 427 18.78 -5.52 -10.87
CA LEU A 427 19.03 -5.24 -9.46
C LEU A 427 20.43 -5.70 -9.06
N THR A 428 21.13 -4.90 -8.27
CA THR A 428 22.28 -5.31 -7.46
C THR A 428 21.94 -5.19 -5.97
N MET A 429 22.06 -6.28 -5.23
CA MET A 429 21.82 -6.36 -3.78
C MET A 429 23.14 -6.34 -3.01
N SER A 430 23.21 -5.56 -1.93
CA SER A 430 24.38 -5.48 -1.05
C SER A 430 24.01 -4.97 0.34
N GLY A 431 24.90 -5.11 1.33
CA GLY A 431 24.68 -4.56 2.67
C GLY A 431 24.68 -5.65 3.74
N THR A 432 23.79 -5.54 4.72
CA THR A 432 23.66 -6.49 5.82
C THR A 432 22.23 -7.00 5.98
N GLU A 433 22.09 -8.25 6.43
CA GLU A 433 20.82 -8.89 6.78
C GLU A 433 20.87 -9.43 8.22
N CYS A 434 19.71 -9.64 8.84
CA CYS A 434 19.65 -10.32 10.13
C CYS A 434 19.82 -11.83 9.92
N SER A 435 20.91 -12.39 10.43
CA SER A 435 21.24 -13.82 10.32
C SER A 435 21.58 -14.41 11.68
N SER A 436 21.42 -15.72 11.85
CA SER A 436 21.79 -16.42 13.09
C SER A 436 22.71 -17.61 12.82
N ASP A 437 23.76 -17.72 13.63
CA ASP A 437 24.62 -18.90 13.74
C ASP A 437 24.35 -19.64 15.07
N GLY A 438 23.08 -19.93 15.34
CA GLY A 438 22.67 -20.73 16.51
C GLY A 438 22.37 -19.93 17.79
N GLY A 439 21.88 -18.70 17.66
CA GLY A 439 21.44 -17.82 18.75
C GLY A 439 20.49 -16.72 18.25
N ASP A 440 20.33 -15.64 19.02
CA ASP A 440 19.64 -14.42 18.55
C ASP A 440 20.34 -13.90 17.28
N THR A 441 19.56 -13.44 16.30
CA THR A 441 20.09 -12.86 15.05
C THR A 441 20.92 -11.60 15.27
N SER A 442 21.99 -11.42 14.47
CA SER A 442 22.85 -10.23 14.35
C SER A 442 22.89 -9.73 12.91
N ALA A 443 23.31 -8.48 12.70
CA ALA A 443 23.46 -7.92 11.36
C ALA A 443 24.76 -8.41 10.70
N GLU A 444 24.62 -9.26 9.69
CA GLU A 444 25.75 -9.89 8.98
C GLU A 444 25.82 -9.42 7.53
N PRO A 445 27.02 -9.24 6.94
CA PRO A 445 27.16 -8.83 5.55
C PRO A 445 26.73 -9.93 4.59
N ILE A 446 26.02 -9.53 3.53
CA ILE A 446 25.69 -10.44 2.43
C ILE A 446 26.75 -10.39 1.33
N GLU A 447 26.87 -11.48 0.56
CA GLU A 447 27.57 -11.42 -0.72
C GLU A 447 26.80 -10.50 -1.68
N THR A 448 27.52 -9.73 -2.50
CA THR A 448 26.85 -8.88 -3.50
C THR A 448 26.29 -9.75 -4.61
N GLU A 449 24.99 -9.68 -4.80
CA GLU A 449 24.26 -10.47 -5.81
C GLU A 449 23.64 -9.56 -6.85
N ALA A 450 23.60 -10.00 -8.11
CA ALA A 450 23.01 -9.26 -9.20
C ALA A 450 22.00 -10.13 -9.96
N HIS A 451 20.83 -9.56 -10.25
CA HIS A 451 19.73 -10.22 -10.95
C HIS A 451 19.23 -9.33 -12.08
N ASP A 452 19.06 -9.88 -13.27
CA ASP A 452 18.30 -9.19 -14.31
C ASP A 452 16.79 -9.21 -14.01
N TYR A 453 16.02 -8.39 -14.72
CA TYR A 453 14.58 -8.31 -14.52
C TYR A 453 13.84 -9.62 -14.81
N ALA A 454 14.36 -10.47 -15.70
CA ALA A 454 13.76 -11.76 -16.00
C ALA A 454 13.93 -12.74 -14.83
N ALA A 455 15.10 -12.76 -14.19
CA ALA A 455 15.37 -13.53 -13.00
C ALA A 455 14.48 -13.06 -11.84
N LEU A 456 14.32 -11.74 -11.65
CA LEU A 456 13.44 -11.19 -10.62
C LEU A 456 11.97 -11.58 -10.85
N ALA A 457 11.50 -11.56 -12.10
CA ALA A 457 10.14 -11.97 -12.46
C ALA A 457 9.87 -13.47 -12.24
N SER A 458 10.93 -14.29 -12.22
CA SER A 458 10.85 -15.74 -11.98
C SER A 458 10.82 -16.14 -10.50
N ILE A 459 11.17 -15.21 -9.61
CA ILE A 459 11.02 -15.37 -8.16
C ILE A 459 9.71 -14.70 -7.72
N ASP A 460 9.76 -13.63 -6.94
CA ASP A 460 8.59 -13.02 -6.31
C ASP A 460 8.18 -11.65 -6.91
N TYR A 461 9.03 -11.05 -7.75
CA TYR A 461 8.77 -9.74 -8.37
C TYR A 461 8.04 -9.90 -9.71
N TRP A 462 6.87 -10.53 -9.64
CA TRP A 462 6.12 -11.09 -10.77
C TRP A 462 5.77 -10.13 -11.92
N TRP A 463 5.87 -8.82 -11.69
CA TRP A 463 5.57 -7.77 -12.66
C TRP A 463 6.75 -7.37 -13.55
N PHE A 464 7.99 -7.66 -13.17
CA PHE A 464 9.16 -7.28 -13.95
C PHE A 464 9.23 -8.03 -15.30
N ASN A 465 10.13 -7.57 -16.17
CA ASN A 465 10.37 -8.15 -17.50
C ASN A 465 9.16 -8.09 -18.45
N GLN A 466 8.36 -7.02 -18.33
CA GLN A 466 7.32 -6.68 -19.30
C GLN A 466 7.87 -5.70 -20.33
N ALA A 467 7.63 -6.00 -21.61
CA ALA A 467 8.21 -5.24 -22.73
C ALA A 467 7.86 -3.74 -22.65
N GLY A 468 8.89 -2.89 -22.71
CA GLY A 468 8.76 -1.43 -22.69
C GLY A 468 8.55 -0.84 -21.28
N ARG A 469 8.57 -1.68 -20.24
CA ARG A 469 8.40 -1.29 -18.84
C ARG A 469 9.16 -2.22 -17.88
N GLU A 470 10.34 -2.63 -18.29
CA GLU A 470 11.14 -3.69 -17.64
C GLU A 470 11.40 -3.43 -16.15
N SER A 471 11.58 -2.15 -15.78
CA SER A 471 11.82 -1.67 -14.40
C SER A 471 10.58 -1.11 -13.69
N LYS A 472 9.39 -1.22 -14.29
CA LYS A 472 8.21 -0.43 -13.91
C LYS A 472 7.03 -1.30 -13.52
N ALA A 473 6.32 -0.89 -12.46
CA ALA A 473 5.12 -1.56 -11.98
C ALA A 473 3.93 -0.61 -11.90
N THR A 474 2.71 -1.13 -12.10
CA THR A 474 1.47 -0.39 -11.82
C THR A 474 1.09 -0.50 -10.34
N LEU A 475 0.17 0.35 -9.87
CA LEU A 475 -0.37 0.23 -8.51
C LEU A 475 -1.13 -1.08 -8.29
N THR A 476 -1.77 -1.63 -9.33
CA THR A 476 -2.38 -2.96 -9.30
C THR A 476 -1.34 -4.03 -8.96
N GLU A 477 -0.18 -3.99 -9.60
CA GLU A 477 0.86 -5.00 -9.41
C GLU A 477 1.51 -4.94 -8.04
N LEU A 478 1.65 -3.74 -7.49
CA LEU A 478 2.27 -3.49 -6.19
C LEU A 478 1.31 -3.64 -5.00
N ASN A 479 0.04 -4.00 -5.25
CA ASN A 479 -0.97 -4.20 -4.21
C ASN A 479 -1.67 -5.56 -4.32
N SER A 480 -1.01 -6.56 -4.91
CA SER A 480 -1.59 -7.87 -5.18
C SER A 480 -1.12 -8.95 -4.21
N GLY A 481 -2.00 -9.92 -3.97
CA GLY A 481 -1.63 -11.25 -3.47
C GLY A 481 -1.37 -12.19 -4.64
N VAL A 482 -0.29 -12.97 -4.61
CA VAL A 482 0.11 -13.85 -5.71
C VAL A 482 0.51 -15.22 -5.17
N LEU A 483 -0.06 -16.28 -5.74
CA LEU A 483 0.27 -17.67 -5.42
C LEU A 483 1.44 -18.14 -6.28
N PHE A 484 2.43 -18.77 -5.66
CA PHE A 484 3.64 -19.28 -6.30
C PHE A 484 3.89 -20.75 -5.98
N CYS A 485 4.82 -21.34 -6.74
CA CYS A 485 5.38 -22.66 -6.49
C CYS A 485 6.89 -22.60 -6.34
N ASP A 486 7.42 -23.26 -5.30
CA ASP A 486 8.85 -23.40 -5.00
C ASP A 486 9.38 -24.82 -5.29
N ASP A 487 8.68 -25.58 -6.15
CA ASP A 487 9.19 -26.86 -6.61
C ASP A 487 10.37 -26.65 -7.56
N ASN A 488 11.40 -27.50 -7.43
CA ASN A 488 12.57 -27.42 -8.30
C ASN A 488 12.18 -27.69 -9.76
N ASN A 489 12.55 -26.78 -10.67
CA ASN A 489 12.20 -26.84 -12.08
C ASN A 489 10.69 -26.90 -12.33
N TYR A 490 9.92 -26.20 -11.48
CA TYR A 490 8.48 -26.08 -11.65
C TYR A 490 8.11 -25.58 -13.06
N ILE A 491 7.08 -26.19 -13.65
CA ILE A 491 6.50 -25.79 -14.93
C ILE A 491 5.08 -25.27 -14.65
N PRO A 492 4.75 -24.02 -15.03
CA PRO A 492 3.40 -23.47 -14.88
C PRO A 492 2.33 -24.42 -15.45
N GLY A 493 1.25 -24.65 -14.70
CA GLY A 493 0.17 -25.58 -15.00
C GLY A 493 0.41 -27.04 -14.58
N SER A 494 1.61 -27.37 -14.07
CA SER A 494 1.88 -28.68 -13.45
C SER A 494 1.55 -28.69 -11.95
N SER A 495 1.49 -29.88 -11.35
CA SER A 495 1.26 -30.04 -9.91
C SER A 495 2.40 -29.41 -9.11
N CYS A 496 2.05 -28.63 -8.08
CA CYS A 496 3.00 -28.04 -7.15
C CYS A 496 2.85 -28.63 -5.73
N SER A 497 3.96 -29.02 -5.12
CA SER A 497 3.99 -29.54 -3.73
C SER A 497 4.40 -28.49 -2.69
N LYS A 498 5.12 -27.44 -3.10
CA LYS A 498 5.61 -26.36 -2.23
C LYS A 498 5.04 -25.01 -2.65
N GLN A 499 3.78 -24.77 -2.30
CA GLN A 499 3.14 -23.49 -2.58
C GLN A 499 3.44 -22.46 -1.49
N PHE A 500 3.42 -21.19 -1.86
CA PHE A 500 3.47 -20.04 -0.95
C PHE A 500 2.78 -18.85 -1.57
N VAL A 501 2.39 -17.87 -0.75
CA VAL A 501 1.73 -16.64 -1.20
C VAL A 501 2.63 -15.45 -0.91
N ILE A 502 2.81 -14.57 -1.90
CA ILE A 502 3.40 -13.25 -1.69
C ILE A 502 2.30 -12.21 -1.73
N LYS A 503 2.22 -11.37 -0.71
CA LYS A 503 1.40 -10.16 -0.71
C LYS A 503 2.30 -8.95 -0.86
N TRP A 504 1.98 -8.11 -1.82
CA TRP A 504 2.59 -6.80 -2.01
C TRP A 504 1.64 -5.71 -1.52
N GLU A 505 2.19 -4.71 -0.85
CA GLU A 505 1.46 -3.52 -0.42
C GLU A 505 2.29 -2.27 -0.73
N TYR A 506 1.69 -1.31 -1.43
CA TYR A 506 2.34 -0.07 -1.82
C TYR A 506 1.38 1.11 -1.77
N GLN A 507 1.78 2.15 -1.04
CA GLN A 507 1.11 3.45 -1.06
C GLN A 507 1.99 4.43 -1.86
N PRO A 508 1.50 5.02 -2.98
CA PRO A 508 2.29 5.97 -3.74
C PRO A 508 2.54 7.26 -2.93
N ALA A 509 3.77 7.76 -3.02
CA ALA A 509 4.16 9.08 -2.53
C ALA A 509 5.15 9.72 -3.51
N GLY A 510 5.23 11.05 -3.50
CA GLY A 510 6.05 11.81 -4.43
C GLY A 510 5.51 11.82 -5.87
N LYS A 511 6.01 12.74 -6.67
CA LYS A 511 5.47 13.02 -8.03
C LYS A 511 5.60 11.82 -8.98
N ALA A 512 6.67 11.05 -8.86
CA ALA A 512 6.94 9.86 -9.67
C ALA A 512 6.39 8.56 -9.03
N TRP A 513 5.61 8.68 -7.94
CA TRP A 513 5.05 7.57 -7.19
C TRP A 513 6.07 6.60 -6.63
N ASP A 514 7.35 6.97 -6.51
CA ASP A 514 8.45 6.07 -6.16
C ASP A 514 9.05 6.36 -4.78
N GLU A 515 8.47 7.30 -4.01
CA GLU A 515 8.92 7.64 -2.65
C GLU A 515 8.10 6.93 -1.55
N GLY A 516 7.14 6.09 -1.95
CA GLY A 516 6.26 5.35 -1.05
C GLY A 516 6.94 4.20 -0.32
N ILE A 517 6.21 3.56 0.59
CA ILE A 517 6.67 2.34 1.28
C ILE A 517 6.15 1.12 0.51
N LEU A 518 7.07 0.26 0.07
CA LEU A 518 6.78 -1.05 -0.50
C LEU A 518 7.00 -2.13 0.55
N THR A 519 5.94 -2.87 0.88
CA THR A 519 6.02 -3.99 1.79
C THR A 519 5.74 -5.30 1.06
N ARG A 520 6.64 -6.27 1.24
CA ARG A 520 6.49 -7.65 0.80
C ARG A 520 6.18 -8.51 2.01
N TYR A 521 5.19 -9.37 1.91
CA TYR A 521 4.92 -10.43 2.90
C TYR A 521 4.95 -11.77 2.19
N LYS A 522 5.69 -12.74 2.73
CA LYS A 522 5.67 -14.13 2.28
C LYS A 522 4.94 -14.97 3.31
N TYR A 523 3.89 -15.66 2.88
CA TYR A 523 3.11 -16.55 3.71
C TYR A 523 3.28 -18.01 3.27
N LYS A 524 3.32 -18.91 4.25
CA LYS A 524 3.11 -20.34 4.05
C LYS A 524 1.63 -20.61 3.80
N MET A 525 1.34 -21.76 3.21
CA MET A 525 -0.06 -22.15 2.93
C MET A 525 -0.90 -22.38 4.19
N ASP A 526 -0.28 -22.57 5.36
CA ASP A 526 -0.97 -22.61 6.66
C ASP A 526 -1.27 -21.22 7.24
N GLY A 527 -1.06 -20.14 6.47
CA GLY A 527 -1.30 -18.77 6.89
C GLY A 527 -0.17 -18.14 7.70
N THR A 528 0.86 -18.90 8.08
CA THR A 528 2.00 -18.36 8.84
C THR A 528 2.79 -17.36 7.99
N LEU A 529 3.07 -16.18 8.54
CA LEU A 529 4.01 -15.23 7.95
C LEU A 529 5.44 -15.78 8.07
N ASP A 530 6.08 -16.02 6.93
CA ASP A 530 7.44 -16.58 6.83
C ASP A 530 8.51 -15.49 6.79
N SER A 531 8.27 -14.43 6.03
CA SER A 531 9.15 -13.25 5.99
C SER A 531 8.38 -11.99 5.61
N ARG A 532 8.91 -10.84 6.04
CA ARG A 532 8.42 -9.51 5.70
C ARG A 532 9.59 -8.61 5.34
N GLN A 533 9.44 -7.80 4.30
CA GLN A 533 10.45 -6.84 3.88
C GLN A 533 9.78 -5.48 3.65
N VAL A 534 10.36 -4.41 4.18
CA VAL A 534 9.84 -3.04 4.05
C VAL A 534 10.86 -2.14 3.38
N MET A 535 10.68 -1.92 2.08
CA MET A 535 11.57 -1.14 1.24
C MET A 535 11.04 0.27 1.03
N GLN A 536 11.95 1.23 0.93
CA GLN A 536 11.64 2.60 0.48
C GLN A 536 12.80 3.13 -0.35
N LYS A 537 12.48 3.86 -1.43
CA LYS A 537 13.50 4.48 -2.27
C LYS A 537 14.23 5.58 -1.49
N VAL A 538 15.54 5.57 -1.55
CA VAL A 538 16.38 6.64 -1.02
C VAL A 538 16.82 7.52 -2.18
N LYS A 539 16.65 8.84 -2.04
CA LYS A 539 17.18 9.78 -3.02
C LYS A 539 18.68 9.94 -2.78
N SER A 540 19.45 9.75 -3.85
CA SER A 540 20.90 9.96 -3.89
C SER A 540 21.29 11.43 -3.94
#